data_AF-A0A7Y0JQM5-F1
#
_entry.id   AF-A0A7Y0JQM5-F1
#
_cell.length_a   1.000
_cell.length_b   1.000
_cell.length_c   1.000
_cell.angle_alpha   90.00
_cell.angle_beta   90.00
_cell.angle_gamma   90.00
#
_symmetry.space_group_name_H-M   'P 1'
#
loop_
_entity.id
_entity.type
_entity.pdbx_description
1 polymer ?
#
loop_
_entity_poly.entity_id
_entity_poly.type
_entity_poly.pdbx_seq_one_letter_code
_entity_poly.pdbx_strand_id
1 'polypeptide(L)'
;MDVANPASSRAVLIGSSTYDKLTPLPSVRANLDDLRDALTNADVWGLPAGNVTVIDDPASPVTVYQALREAARATRPDGLLLYYYAGHGLIDTSDLMLGLPDTDPRHPDEQTLPYAKLREATRESRTPRRVIMLDCCFAGRAGREVLSAADAAHRLGHHDAEDACLLLAAGANRPASAPLRERNTAFTGALLDLLANGSALSDPVLTIRTIADEVTQQLLAGGHEKPELRLSNRAADLPLARNIRIWRRDLTGSVLEAAKDVTDRELRGARLLVLRHNDTGAIGVRLNRPSDPLPESMNGWRPKISEPKRLFDGGPIARDAFIALVRIKTGVDDPIRFTPIKGKLGSLPLTDAQPSVRECVADMRIFVGYLGWAPGGLERLINDDVLTVADLPAPRATFTRESAP
;
A
#
# COMPACT_ATOMS: atom_id res chain seq x y z
N MET A 1 -1.80 -8.08 8.31
CA MET A 1 -0.46 -7.67 8.80
C MET A 1 -0.33 -6.17 8.53
N ASP A 2 0.18 -5.37 9.47
CA ASP A 2 0.37 -3.91 9.28
C ASP A 2 1.83 -3.62 8.91
N VAL A 3 2.10 -2.47 8.28
CA VAL A 3 3.47 -2.05 7.96
C VAL A 3 4.32 -1.91 9.24
N ALA A 4 5.64 -2.04 9.11
CA ALA A 4 6.54 -1.84 10.25
C ALA A 4 6.31 -0.46 10.91
N ASN A 5 6.31 -0.42 12.25
CA ASN A 5 5.97 0.80 13.00
C ASN A 5 6.86 2.00 12.56
N PRO A 6 6.29 3.05 11.94
CA PRO A 6 7.09 4.12 11.36
C PRO A 6 7.87 4.95 12.38
N ALA A 7 7.31 5.16 13.58
CA ALA A 7 7.98 5.92 14.65
C ALA A 7 9.21 5.19 15.21
N SER A 8 9.16 3.86 15.20
CA SER A 8 10.22 2.97 15.67
C SER A 8 11.24 2.59 14.60
N SER A 9 10.96 2.88 13.33
CA SER A 9 11.76 2.48 12.17
C SER A 9 12.72 3.59 11.72
N ARG A 10 13.78 3.24 11.00
CA ARG A 10 14.76 4.18 10.43
C ARG A 10 15.12 3.79 9.00
N ALA A 11 15.37 4.78 8.17
CA ALA A 11 15.86 4.59 6.80
C ALA A 11 17.14 5.41 6.57
N VAL A 12 18.13 4.81 5.91
CA VAL A 12 19.34 5.50 5.45
C VAL A 12 19.45 5.34 3.94
N LEU A 13 19.34 6.43 3.19
CA LEU A 13 19.41 6.47 1.72
C LEU A 13 20.78 7.04 1.33
N ILE A 14 21.60 6.23 0.68
CA ILE A 14 22.97 6.57 0.32
C ILE A 14 23.05 6.59 -1.21
N GLY A 15 23.62 7.64 -1.79
CA GLY A 15 23.80 7.71 -3.23
C GLY A 15 25.07 8.43 -3.63
N SER A 16 25.70 7.94 -4.68
CA SER A 16 26.83 8.59 -5.34
C SER A 16 26.44 8.84 -6.80
N SER A 17 26.13 10.10 -7.11
CA SER A 17 25.68 10.62 -8.40
C SER A 17 26.79 11.29 -9.19
N THR A 18 27.76 11.90 -8.49
CA THR A 18 28.95 12.54 -9.07
C THR A 18 30.19 11.71 -8.82
N TYR A 19 31.13 11.70 -9.78
CA TYR A 19 32.38 10.96 -9.69
C TYR A 19 33.49 11.68 -10.44
N ASP A 20 34.71 11.65 -9.87
CA ASP A 20 35.90 12.24 -10.48
C ASP A 20 36.53 11.32 -11.53
N LYS A 21 36.47 10.00 -11.29
CA LYS A 21 37.18 8.98 -12.07
C LYS A 21 36.27 7.91 -12.69
N LEU A 22 34.97 7.96 -12.38
CA LEU A 22 33.94 7.07 -12.92
C LEU A 22 32.91 7.90 -13.69
N THR A 23 32.07 7.23 -14.48
CA THR A 23 30.98 7.90 -15.19
C THR A 23 29.94 8.44 -14.21
N PRO A 24 29.53 9.72 -14.30
CA PRO A 24 28.45 10.28 -13.48
C PRO A 24 27.12 9.53 -13.66
N LEU A 25 26.34 9.45 -12.58
CA LEU A 25 25.02 8.81 -12.51
C LEU A 25 23.98 9.81 -11.95
N PRO A 26 23.60 10.86 -12.69
CA PRO A 26 22.76 11.93 -12.18
C PRO A 26 21.38 11.47 -11.66
N SER A 27 20.82 10.39 -12.22
CA SER A 27 19.55 9.80 -11.77
C SER A 27 19.59 9.32 -10.31
N VAL A 28 20.77 9.03 -9.76
CA VAL A 28 20.93 8.61 -8.35
C VAL A 28 20.45 9.70 -7.39
N ARG A 29 20.69 10.97 -7.70
CA ARG A 29 20.23 12.09 -6.86
C ARG A 29 18.69 12.13 -6.80
N ALA A 30 18.04 11.95 -7.95
CA ALA A 30 16.59 11.88 -8.02
C ALA A 30 16.02 10.65 -7.29
N ASN A 31 16.70 9.51 -7.36
CA ASN A 31 16.32 8.31 -6.59
C ASN A 31 16.21 8.62 -5.10
N LEU A 32 17.20 9.32 -4.52
CA LEU A 32 17.23 9.63 -3.08
C LEU A 32 16.08 10.55 -2.67
N ASP A 33 15.83 11.60 -3.46
CA ASP A 33 14.73 12.54 -3.19
C ASP A 33 13.37 11.84 -3.31
N ASP A 34 13.13 11.13 -4.41
CA ASP A 34 11.85 10.49 -4.68
C ASP A 34 11.58 9.33 -3.69
N LEU A 35 12.62 8.57 -3.28
CA LEU A 35 12.49 7.54 -2.23
C LEU A 35 12.22 8.14 -0.85
N ARG A 36 12.87 9.25 -0.47
CA ARG A 36 12.56 9.95 0.78
C ARG A 36 11.09 10.35 0.81
N ASP A 37 10.60 10.93 -0.27
CA ASP A 37 9.23 11.40 -0.37
C ASP A 37 8.24 10.22 -0.32
N ALA A 38 8.52 9.11 -1.01
CA ALA A 38 7.71 7.90 -0.96
C ALA A 38 7.69 7.25 0.44
N LEU A 39 8.83 7.14 1.11
CA LEU A 39 8.96 6.51 2.43
C LEU A 39 8.28 7.35 3.54
N THR A 40 8.30 8.67 3.40
CA THR A 40 7.66 9.60 4.36
C THR A 40 6.17 9.79 4.09
N ASN A 41 5.67 9.38 2.93
CA ASN A 41 4.24 9.44 2.61
C ASN A 41 3.43 8.56 3.56
N ALA A 42 2.45 9.17 4.24
CA ALA A 42 1.59 8.53 5.24
C ALA A 42 0.79 7.35 4.68
N ASP A 43 0.42 7.39 3.39
CA ASP A 43 -0.33 6.33 2.74
C ASP A 43 0.54 5.13 2.38
N VAL A 44 1.86 5.33 2.24
CA VAL A 44 2.80 4.27 1.85
C VAL A 44 3.40 3.60 3.08
N TRP A 45 4.27 4.29 3.82
CA TRP A 45 4.84 3.81 5.08
C TRP A 45 4.64 4.84 6.18
N GLY A 46 4.89 6.11 5.91
CA GLY A 46 4.67 7.21 6.85
C GLY A 46 5.81 7.37 7.84
N LEU A 47 7.05 7.10 7.41
CA LEU A 47 8.23 7.37 8.24
C LEU A 47 8.28 8.87 8.58
N PRO A 48 8.47 9.25 9.85
CA PRO A 48 8.77 10.63 10.19
C PRO A 48 9.99 11.12 9.40
N ALA A 49 9.95 12.36 8.91
CA ALA A 49 11.06 12.90 8.10
C ALA A 49 12.41 12.81 8.83
N GLY A 50 12.43 13.05 10.16
CA GLY A 50 13.63 12.91 10.99
C GLY A 50 14.14 11.46 11.17
N ASN A 51 13.38 10.46 10.72
CA ASN A 51 13.77 9.05 10.73
C ASN A 51 14.37 8.59 9.38
N VAL A 52 14.44 9.47 8.37
CA VAL A 52 15.06 9.21 7.07
C VAL A 52 16.32 10.06 6.95
N THR A 53 17.48 9.41 6.87
CA THR A 53 18.77 10.08 6.64
C THR A 53 19.16 9.92 5.18
N VAL A 54 19.38 11.03 4.48
CA VAL A 54 19.87 11.03 3.09
C VAL A 54 21.33 11.45 3.07
N ILE A 55 22.17 10.65 2.41
CA ILE A 55 23.59 10.90 2.23
C ILE A 55 23.86 10.87 0.74
N ASP A 56 24.07 12.06 0.18
CA ASP A 56 24.25 12.28 -1.26
C ASP A 56 25.70 12.72 -1.52
N ASP A 57 26.38 12.02 -2.42
CA ASP A 57 27.80 12.18 -2.75
C ASP A 57 28.71 12.20 -1.50
N PRO A 58 28.73 11.12 -0.69
CA PRO A 58 29.53 11.09 0.53
C PRO A 58 31.03 11.20 0.25
N ALA A 59 31.67 12.23 0.81
CA ALA A 59 33.12 12.45 0.68
C ALA A 59 33.99 11.40 1.40
N SER A 60 33.41 10.57 2.27
CA SER A 60 34.16 9.60 3.08
C SER A 60 33.30 8.41 3.50
N PRO A 61 33.88 7.19 3.54
CA PRO A 61 33.23 6.02 4.12
C PRO A 61 32.77 6.21 5.56
N VAL A 62 33.51 7.00 6.34
CA VAL A 62 33.26 7.22 7.77
C VAL A 62 31.87 7.83 8.02
N THR A 63 31.50 8.82 7.21
CA THR A 63 30.19 9.49 7.29
C THR A 63 29.04 8.49 7.16
N VAL A 64 29.16 7.55 6.21
CA VAL A 64 28.14 6.53 5.97
C VAL A 64 28.08 5.53 7.13
N TYR A 65 29.22 5.05 7.63
CA TYR A 65 29.24 4.12 8.76
C TYR A 65 28.68 4.73 10.04
N GLN A 66 28.95 6.01 10.30
CA GLN A 66 28.39 6.73 11.46
C GLN A 66 26.87 6.82 11.36
N ALA A 67 26.34 7.27 10.23
CA ALA A 67 24.90 7.37 10.01
C ALA A 67 24.18 6.02 10.15
N LEU A 68 24.77 4.94 9.60
CA LEU A 68 24.19 3.60 9.75
C LEU A 68 24.19 3.10 11.21
N ARG A 69 25.26 3.36 11.97
CA ARG A 69 25.32 3.02 13.40
C ARG A 69 24.29 3.79 14.21
N GLU A 70 24.13 5.08 13.92
CA GLU A 70 23.14 5.94 14.58
C GLU A 70 21.72 5.46 14.28
N ALA A 71 21.40 5.19 13.00
CA ALA A 71 20.11 4.65 12.60
C ALA A 71 19.84 3.28 13.25
N ALA A 72 20.83 2.39 13.27
CA ALA A 72 20.73 1.08 13.91
C ALA A 72 20.42 1.18 15.42
N ARG A 73 21.11 2.08 16.13
CA ARG A 73 20.88 2.32 17.58
C ARG A 73 19.54 2.97 17.87
N ALA A 74 19.08 3.85 16.97
CA ALA A 74 17.80 4.56 17.12
C ALA A 74 16.57 3.70 16.76
N THR A 75 16.76 2.62 15.99
CA THR A 75 15.68 1.70 15.63
C THR A 75 15.24 0.88 16.84
N ARG A 76 13.94 0.88 17.15
CA ARG A 76 13.37 0.17 18.31
C ARG A 76 13.01 -1.27 17.90
N PRO A 77 12.84 -2.21 18.86
CA PRO A 77 12.64 -3.63 18.56
C PRO A 77 11.42 -3.96 17.68
N ASP A 78 10.37 -3.13 17.71
CA ASP A 78 9.16 -3.28 16.89
C ASP A 78 9.25 -2.58 15.52
N GLY A 79 10.32 -1.84 15.28
CA GLY A 79 10.60 -1.14 14.02
C GLY A 79 11.40 -1.97 13.02
N LEU A 80 11.71 -1.35 11.89
CA LEU A 80 12.51 -1.90 10.80
C LEU A 80 13.65 -0.92 10.47
N LEU A 81 14.83 -1.47 10.18
CA LEU A 81 15.96 -0.71 9.66
C LEU A 81 16.05 -0.93 8.14
N LEU A 82 15.81 0.11 7.36
CA LEU A 82 16.04 0.12 5.92
C LEU A 82 17.36 0.84 5.63
N TYR A 83 18.21 0.28 4.77
CA TYR A 83 19.17 1.11 4.07
C TYR A 83 19.24 0.79 2.59
N TYR A 84 19.42 1.85 1.81
CA TYR A 84 19.45 1.84 0.35
C TYR A 84 20.78 2.44 -0.09
N TYR A 85 21.40 1.83 -1.10
CA TYR A 85 22.54 2.40 -1.79
C TYR A 85 22.31 2.42 -3.30
N ALA A 86 22.65 3.53 -3.97
CA ALA A 86 22.72 3.61 -5.41
C ALA A 86 24.01 4.26 -5.91
N GLY A 87 24.58 3.70 -6.97
CA GLY A 87 25.83 4.18 -7.55
C GLY A 87 26.62 3.08 -8.23
N HIS A 88 27.92 3.28 -8.40
CA HIS A 88 28.78 2.23 -8.93
C HIS A 88 29.02 1.13 -7.90
N GLY A 89 29.07 -0.11 -8.38
CA GLY A 89 29.56 -1.25 -7.63
C GLY A 89 30.82 -1.76 -8.30
N LEU A 90 31.86 -2.02 -7.51
CA LEU A 90 33.14 -2.55 -7.93
C LEU A 90 33.41 -3.85 -7.18
N ILE A 91 34.31 -4.66 -7.71
CA ILE A 91 34.77 -5.89 -7.06
C ILE A 91 36.25 -5.71 -6.73
N ASP A 92 36.58 -5.88 -5.46
CA ASP A 92 37.96 -6.10 -5.02
C ASP A 92 38.10 -7.55 -4.56
N THR A 93 38.99 -8.31 -5.20
CA THR A 93 39.11 -9.77 -5.08
C THR A 93 37.75 -10.49 -5.20
N SER A 94 37.02 -10.70 -4.10
CA SER A 94 35.68 -11.29 -4.06
C SER A 94 34.62 -10.41 -3.39
N ASP A 95 35.02 -9.28 -2.81
CA ASP A 95 34.15 -8.40 -2.03
C ASP A 95 33.49 -7.32 -2.90
N LEU A 96 32.23 -7.02 -2.56
CA LEU A 96 31.50 -5.91 -3.16
C LEU A 96 31.91 -4.60 -2.50
N MET A 97 32.44 -3.70 -3.32
CA MET A 97 32.85 -2.34 -2.95
C MET A 97 31.87 -1.35 -3.59
N LEU A 98 31.21 -0.52 -2.78
CA LEU A 98 30.26 0.48 -3.28
C LEU A 98 30.98 1.81 -3.49
N GLY A 99 30.89 2.38 -4.68
CA GLY A 99 31.60 3.58 -5.10
C GLY A 99 31.19 4.85 -4.35
N LEU A 100 32.18 5.70 -4.10
CA LEU A 100 32.04 7.08 -3.64
C LEU A 100 32.61 8.03 -4.71
N PRO A 101 32.40 9.36 -4.62
CA PRO A 101 32.80 10.30 -5.66
C PRO A 101 34.28 10.19 -6.09
N ASP A 102 35.17 9.97 -5.11
CA ASP A 102 36.63 9.91 -5.34
C ASP A 102 37.15 8.50 -5.71
N THR A 103 36.26 7.52 -5.87
CA THR A 103 36.65 6.12 -6.12
C THR A 103 37.50 6.00 -7.38
N ASP A 104 38.67 5.37 -7.24
CA ASP A 104 39.52 4.98 -8.37
C ASP A 104 39.23 3.52 -8.74
N PRO A 105 38.74 3.21 -9.95
CA PRO A 105 38.49 1.82 -10.34
C PRO A 105 39.75 0.96 -10.38
N ARG A 106 40.96 1.55 -10.34
CA ARG A 106 42.23 0.83 -10.29
C ARG A 106 42.63 0.42 -8.87
N HIS A 107 42.08 1.07 -7.85
CA HIS A 107 42.32 0.80 -6.44
C HIS A 107 40.96 0.78 -5.69
N PRO A 108 40.08 -0.19 -5.99
CA PRO A 108 38.72 -0.23 -5.46
C PRO A 108 38.65 -0.48 -3.94
N ASP A 109 39.76 -0.88 -3.32
CA ASP A 109 39.95 -0.98 -1.87
C ASP A 109 40.09 0.39 -1.18
N GLU A 110 40.43 1.43 -1.95
CA GLU A 110 40.55 2.81 -1.49
C GLU A 110 39.27 3.61 -1.79
N GLN A 111 38.83 4.44 -0.83
CA GLN A 111 37.73 5.40 -1.03
C GLN A 111 36.42 4.78 -1.58
N THR A 112 36.08 3.58 -1.10
CA THR A 112 34.81 2.88 -1.36
C THR A 112 34.16 2.43 -0.04
N LEU A 113 32.93 1.91 -0.12
CA LEU A 113 32.24 1.26 1.00
C LEU A 113 32.24 -0.25 0.80
N PRO A 114 33.13 -1.01 1.47
CA PRO A 114 32.99 -2.46 1.52
C PRO A 114 31.64 -2.85 2.14
N TYR A 115 30.84 -3.67 1.44
CA TYR A 115 29.52 -4.09 1.91
C TYR A 115 29.57 -4.80 3.28
N ALA A 116 30.63 -5.56 3.52
CA ALA A 116 30.86 -6.22 4.81
C ALA A 116 30.90 -5.22 5.99
N LYS A 117 31.46 -4.02 5.77
CA LYS A 117 31.52 -2.95 6.78
C LYS A 117 30.18 -2.27 7.01
N LEU A 118 29.32 -2.15 6.01
CA LEU A 118 27.94 -1.66 6.20
C LEU A 118 27.12 -2.63 7.05
N ARG A 119 27.27 -3.94 6.81
CA ARG A 119 26.64 -4.97 7.63
C ARG A 119 27.17 -4.96 9.07
N GLU A 120 28.48 -4.80 9.24
CA GLU A 120 29.09 -4.66 10.57
C GLU A 120 28.56 -3.41 11.30
N ALA A 121 28.44 -2.28 10.61
CA ALA A 121 27.93 -1.03 11.18
C ALA A 121 26.48 -1.13 11.70
N THR A 122 25.68 -2.06 11.17
CA THR A 122 24.28 -2.25 11.56
C THR A 122 24.06 -3.40 12.53
N ARG A 123 25.13 -4.11 12.94
CA ARG A 123 25.07 -5.27 13.83
C ARG A 123 24.50 -4.97 15.22
N GLU A 124 24.75 -3.76 15.73
CA GLU A 124 24.21 -3.28 17.02
C GLU A 124 22.71 -2.93 16.98
N SER A 125 22.05 -3.09 15.83
CA SER A 125 20.63 -2.82 15.70
C SER A 125 19.81 -3.71 16.62
N ARG A 126 18.91 -3.09 17.40
CA ARG A 126 18.00 -3.78 18.32
C ARG A 126 16.82 -4.44 17.65
N THR A 127 16.60 -4.17 16.35
CA THR A 127 15.61 -4.88 15.56
C THR A 127 16.27 -6.02 14.77
N PRO A 128 15.65 -7.21 14.73
CA PRO A 128 16.06 -8.26 13.81
C PRO A 128 15.61 -7.97 12.38
N ARG A 129 14.70 -6.99 12.16
CA ARG A 129 14.07 -6.70 10.87
C ARG A 129 14.92 -5.69 10.09
N ARG A 130 15.65 -6.15 9.08
CA ARG A 130 16.57 -5.33 8.29
C ARG A 130 16.30 -5.52 6.80
N VAL A 131 16.15 -4.41 6.08
CA VAL A 131 15.93 -4.42 4.64
C VAL A 131 17.05 -3.62 3.98
N ILE A 132 17.71 -4.26 3.02
CA ILE A 132 18.88 -3.74 2.35
C ILE A 132 18.58 -3.75 0.88
N MET A 133 18.68 -2.59 0.24
CA MET A 133 18.44 -2.43 -1.20
C MET A 133 19.72 -1.87 -1.85
N LEU A 134 20.31 -2.61 -2.79
CA LEU A 134 21.50 -2.17 -3.52
C LEU A 134 21.16 -2.01 -5.01
N ASP A 135 21.18 -0.77 -5.48
CA ASP A 135 21.00 -0.36 -6.86
C ASP A 135 22.36 -0.03 -7.51
N CYS A 136 23.15 -1.08 -7.74
CA CYS A 136 24.48 -0.97 -8.32
C CYS A 136 24.86 -2.21 -9.12
N CYS A 137 25.89 -2.08 -9.96
CA CYS A 137 26.47 -3.21 -10.70
C CYS A 137 27.09 -4.25 -9.74
N PHE A 138 27.13 -5.52 -10.16
CA PHE A 138 27.75 -6.65 -9.43
C PHE A 138 27.17 -6.92 -8.02
N ALA A 139 26.02 -6.31 -7.71
CA ALA A 139 25.33 -6.45 -6.44
C ALA A 139 25.09 -7.92 -6.06
N GLY A 140 24.84 -8.80 -7.05
CA GLY A 140 24.75 -10.26 -6.89
C GLY A 140 25.98 -10.98 -6.31
N ARG A 141 27.11 -10.32 -6.04
CA ARG A 141 28.22 -10.95 -5.29
C ARG A 141 28.15 -10.70 -3.77
N ALA A 142 27.31 -9.77 -3.31
CA ALA A 142 27.18 -9.44 -1.88
C ALA A 142 26.55 -10.53 -1.02
N GLY A 143 27.22 -10.95 0.06
CA GLY A 143 26.57 -11.67 1.17
C GLY A 143 26.36 -13.18 0.99
N ARG A 144 26.96 -13.83 -0.03
CA ARG A 144 26.83 -15.28 -0.27
C ARG A 144 27.29 -16.16 0.90
N GLU A 145 28.30 -15.73 1.64
CA GLU A 145 28.91 -16.51 2.75
C GLU A 145 28.27 -16.27 4.12
N VAL A 146 27.50 -15.20 4.28
CA VAL A 146 27.00 -14.76 5.60
C VAL A 146 25.53 -15.12 5.78
N LEU A 147 24.74 -15.10 4.71
CA LEU A 147 23.38 -15.62 4.73
C LEU A 147 23.38 -17.14 4.99
N SER A 148 24.36 -17.86 4.44
CA SER A 148 24.54 -19.29 4.72
C SER A 148 24.85 -19.59 6.20
N ALA A 149 25.55 -18.69 6.89
CA ALA A 149 25.81 -18.79 8.33
C ALA A 149 24.56 -18.46 9.18
N ALA A 150 23.76 -17.46 8.78
CA ALA A 150 22.48 -17.15 9.42
C ALA A 150 21.47 -18.30 9.26
N ASP A 151 21.40 -18.90 8.07
CA ASP A 151 20.57 -20.08 7.77
C ASP A 151 21.04 -21.34 8.53
N ALA A 152 22.34 -21.45 8.81
CA ALA A 152 22.89 -22.53 9.62
C ALA A 152 22.55 -22.35 11.12
N ALA A 153 22.65 -21.13 11.65
CA ALA A 153 22.27 -20.80 13.01
C ALA A 153 20.76 -21.03 13.28
N HIS A 154 19.91 -20.74 12.29
CA HIS A 154 18.47 -21.00 12.36
C HIS A 154 18.15 -22.51 12.40
N ARG A 155 18.81 -23.32 11.55
CA ARG A 155 18.66 -24.78 11.56
C ARG A 155 19.05 -25.44 12.89
N LEU A 156 19.90 -24.78 13.66
CA LEU A 156 20.32 -25.21 15.00
C LEU A 156 19.40 -24.69 16.14
N GLY A 157 18.30 -24.00 15.80
CA GLY A 157 17.29 -23.58 16.78
C GLY A 157 17.62 -22.30 17.55
N HIS A 158 18.55 -21.46 17.08
CA HIS A 158 18.80 -20.17 17.70
C HIS A 158 17.68 -19.16 17.35
N HIS A 159 16.95 -18.69 18.36
CA HIS A 159 15.84 -17.74 18.23
C HIS A 159 16.27 -16.28 17.99
N ASP A 160 17.58 -15.98 18.03
CA ASP A 160 18.17 -14.65 17.78
C ASP A 160 18.56 -14.42 16.29
N ALA A 161 18.05 -15.23 15.37
CA ALA A 161 18.44 -15.16 13.97
C ALA A 161 17.83 -13.92 13.26
N GLU A 162 18.67 -13.15 12.56
CA GLU A 162 18.27 -11.90 11.89
C GLU A 162 17.31 -12.15 10.72
N ASP A 163 16.22 -11.38 10.62
CA ASP A 163 15.35 -11.31 9.44
C ASP A 163 15.90 -10.21 8.51
N ALA A 164 16.95 -10.55 7.77
CA ALA A 164 17.61 -9.66 6.83
C ALA A 164 17.19 -9.99 5.39
N CYS A 165 16.75 -8.96 4.67
CA CYS A 165 16.53 -9.02 3.23
C CYS A 165 17.62 -8.21 2.52
N LEU A 166 18.17 -8.77 1.45
CA LEU A 166 19.04 -8.09 0.51
C LEU A 166 18.40 -8.16 -0.90
N LEU A 167 17.91 -7.03 -1.39
CA LEU A 167 17.35 -6.87 -2.72
C LEU A 167 18.35 -6.13 -3.61
N LEU A 168 18.72 -6.75 -4.73
CA LEU A 168 19.83 -6.34 -5.58
C LEU A 168 19.29 -6.03 -6.96
N ALA A 169 19.51 -4.81 -7.46
CA ALA A 169 18.99 -4.37 -8.76
C ALA A 169 19.49 -5.19 -9.95
N ALA A 170 20.66 -5.83 -9.83
CA ALA A 170 21.24 -6.68 -10.86
C ALA A 170 21.93 -7.93 -10.27
N GLY A 171 21.87 -9.03 -11.02
CA GLY A 171 22.55 -10.28 -10.71
C GLY A 171 24.09 -10.18 -10.78
N ALA A 172 24.78 -11.22 -10.29
CA ALA A 172 26.23 -11.22 -10.02
C ALA A 172 27.18 -10.95 -11.22
N ASN A 173 26.67 -10.97 -12.45
CA ASN A 173 27.47 -10.98 -13.69
C ASN A 173 27.10 -9.88 -14.70
N ARG A 174 26.20 -8.94 -14.38
CA ARG A 174 25.79 -7.86 -15.30
C ARG A 174 25.53 -6.53 -14.57
N PRO A 175 25.74 -5.38 -15.24
CA PRO A 175 25.56 -4.06 -14.64
C PRO A 175 24.08 -3.71 -14.42
N ALA A 176 23.80 -2.92 -13.37
CA ALA A 176 22.49 -2.29 -13.18
C ALA A 176 22.28 -1.17 -14.21
N SER A 177 21.03 -0.94 -14.62
CA SER A 177 20.70 0.01 -15.68
C SER A 177 20.29 1.38 -15.13
N ALA A 178 21.00 2.42 -15.56
CA ALA A 178 20.60 3.81 -15.42
C ALA A 178 20.37 4.40 -16.83
N PRO A 179 19.14 4.32 -17.36
CA PRO A 179 18.85 4.76 -18.72
C PRO A 179 19.16 6.25 -18.89
N LEU A 180 19.90 6.58 -19.96
CA LEU A 180 20.18 7.97 -20.31
C LEU A 180 18.84 8.70 -20.57
N ARG A 181 18.56 9.76 -19.79
CA ARG A 181 17.38 10.64 -19.85
C ARG A 181 16.17 10.24 -19.01
N GLU A 182 16.26 9.17 -18.21
CA GLU A 182 15.24 8.89 -17.21
C GLU A 182 15.55 9.59 -15.89
N ARG A 183 14.48 9.99 -15.18
CA ARG A 183 14.61 10.68 -13.88
C ARG A 183 15.29 9.77 -12.86
N ASN A 184 14.84 8.53 -12.76
CA ASN A 184 15.32 7.54 -11.80
C ASN A 184 16.04 6.39 -12.53
N THR A 185 16.85 5.62 -11.80
CA THR A 185 17.41 4.34 -12.33
C THR A 185 16.28 3.33 -12.56
N ALA A 186 16.48 2.34 -13.42
CA ALA A 186 15.40 1.42 -13.81
C ALA A 186 14.80 0.68 -12.60
N PHE A 187 15.65 0.15 -11.71
CA PHE A 187 15.20 -0.54 -10.49
C PHE A 187 14.44 0.40 -9.56
N THR A 188 14.98 1.58 -9.30
CA THR A 188 14.36 2.53 -8.38
C THR A 188 13.08 3.12 -8.95
N GLY A 189 13.02 3.36 -10.26
CA GLY A 189 11.81 3.77 -10.96
C GLY A 189 10.68 2.75 -10.80
N ALA A 190 10.94 1.47 -11.07
CA ALA A 190 9.96 0.40 -10.88
C ALA A 190 9.48 0.26 -9.41
N LEU A 191 10.40 0.42 -8.45
CA LEU A 191 10.05 0.44 -7.03
C LEU A 191 9.15 1.62 -6.69
N LEU A 192 9.50 2.83 -7.12
CA LEU A 192 8.73 4.04 -6.89
C LEU A 192 7.34 3.96 -7.54
N ASP A 193 7.25 3.42 -8.76
CA ASP A 193 5.98 3.22 -9.45
C ASP A 193 5.07 2.25 -8.69
N LEU A 194 5.63 1.16 -8.16
CA LEU A 194 4.89 0.24 -7.29
C LEU A 194 4.43 0.91 -6.00
N LEU A 195 5.29 1.69 -5.34
CA LEU A 195 4.91 2.41 -4.11
C LEU A 195 3.88 3.50 -4.37
N ALA A 196 3.89 4.12 -5.55
CA ALA A 196 3.00 5.22 -5.95
C ALA A 196 1.67 4.78 -6.56
N ASN A 197 1.58 3.56 -7.08
CA ASN A 197 0.36 3.03 -7.72
C ASN A 197 -0.21 1.78 -7.05
N GLY A 198 0.60 1.06 -6.27
CA GLY A 198 0.27 -0.21 -5.61
C GLY A 198 0.20 -1.41 -6.55
N SER A 199 0.17 -2.61 -5.96
CA SER A 199 0.07 -3.89 -6.68
C SER A 199 -1.40 -4.24 -6.97
N ALA A 200 -1.63 -4.97 -8.07
CA ALA A 200 -2.93 -5.57 -8.37
C ALA A 200 -3.34 -6.68 -7.39
N LEU A 201 -2.38 -7.23 -6.64
CA LEU A 201 -2.62 -8.23 -5.61
C LEU A 201 -3.51 -7.65 -4.51
N SER A 202 -4.38 -8.49 -3.93
CA SER A 202 -5.35 -8.11 -2.91
C SER A 202 -4.75 -7.93 -1.51
N ASP A 203 -3.45 -8.14 -1.34
CA ASP A 203 -2.80 -7.93 -0.04
C ASP A 203 -2.80 -6.44 0.36
N PRO A 204 -3.24 -6.09 1.58
CA PRO A 204 -3.29 -4.70 2.06
C PRO A 204 -1.90 -4.07 2.25
N VAL A 205 -0.87 -4.91 2.34
CA VAL A 205 0.53 -4.52 2.53
C VAL A 205 1.40 -5.18 1.47
N LEU A 206 2.36 -4.42 0.97
CA LEU A 206 3.42 -4.90 0.11
C LEU A 206 4.54 -5.47 1.01
N THR A 207 4.66 -6.79 0.98
CA THR A 207 5.80 -7.49 1.61
C THR A 207 7.05 -7.33 0.74
N ILE A 208 8.22 -7.59 1.31
CA ILE A 208 9.48 -7.65 0.55
C ILE A 208 9.40 -8.60 -0.64
N ARG A 209 8.78 -9.78 -0.48
CA ARG A 209 8.55 -10.73 -1.57
C ARG A 209 7.69 -10.11 -2.67
N THR A 210 6.55 -9.53 -2.28
CA THR A 210 5.63 -8.88 -3.22
C THR A 210 6.33 -7.76 -4.00
N ILE A 211 7.12 -6.94 -3.31
CA ILE A 211 7.89 -5.86 -3.93
C ILE A 211 8.89 -6.43 -4.93
N ALA A 212 9.66 -7.44 -4.54
CA ALA A 212 10.65 -8.05 -5.42
C ALA A 212 10.00 -8.68 -6.67
N ASP A 213 8.86 -9.35 -6.52
CA ASP A 213 8.16 -9.98 -7.63
C ASP A 213 7.57 -8.94 -8.60
N GLU A 214 6.89 -7.91 -8.10
CA GLU A 214 6.30 -6.84 -8.91
C GLU A 214 7.37 -5.99 -9.62
N VAL A 215 8.43 -5.60 -8.90
CA VAL A 215 9.57 -4.88 -9.49
C VAL A 215 10.25 -5.74 -10.56
N THR A 216 10.40 -7.05 -10.33
CA THR A 216 10.92 -7.99 -11.35
C THR A 216 10.06 -7.99 -12.60
N GLN A 217 8.73 -8.08 -12.47
CA GLN A 217 7.83 -8.10 -13.63
C GLN A 217 7.93 -6.82 -14.44
N GLN A 218 7.95 -5.65 -13.77
CA GLN A 218 8.10 -4.36 -14.44
C GLN A 218 9.45 -4.24 -15.16
N LEU A 219 10.55 -4.62 -14.51
CA LEU A 219 11.88 -4.59 -15.11
C LEU A 219 11.98 -5.50 -16.33
N LEU A 220 11.47 -6.74 -16.25
CA LEU A 220 11.47 -7.67 -17.37
C LEU A 220 10.60 -7.17 -18.54
N ALA A 221 9.45 -6.56 -18.25
CA ALA A 221 8.60 -5.95 -19.27
C ALA A 221 9.29 -4.76 -19.99
N GLY A 222 10.14 -4.01 -19.27
CA GLY A 222 11.00 -2.96 -19.83
C GLY A 222 12.27 -3.48 -20.52
N GLY A 223 12.50 -4.80 -20.57
CA GLY A 223 13.70 -5.40 -21.16
C GLY A 223 14.96 -5.26 -20.29
N HIS A 224 14.81 -4.98 -18.99
CA HIS A 224 15.89 -4.89 -18.03
C HIS A 224 16.20 -6.23 -17.37
N GLU A 225 17.32 -6.29 -16.66
CA GLU A 225 17.75 -7.48 -15.91
C GLU A 225 16.83 -7.75 -14.71
N LYS A 226 16.66 -9.04 -14.38
CA LYS A 226 15.93 -9.45 -13.19
C LYS A 226 16.72 -9.11 -11.92
N PRO A 227 16.10 -8.47 -10.91
CA PRO A 227 16.75 -8.24 -9.63
C PRO A 227 16.92 -9.56 -8.86
N GLU A 228 17.92 -9.61 -7.99
CA GLU A 228 18.18 -10.75 -7.13
C GLU A 228 17.68 -10.47 -5.71
N LEU A 229 16.78 -11.31 -5.22
CA LEU A 229 16.30 -11.27 -3.84
C LEU A 229 17.02 -12.35 -3.03
N ARG A 230 17.68 -11.94 -1.96
CA ARG A 230 18.32 -12.81 -0.98
C ARG A 230 17.69 -12.59 0.39
N LEU A 231 17.38 -13.69 1.05
CA LEU A 231 16.58 -13.69 2.27
C LEU A 231 17.30 -14.54 3.31
N SER A 232 17.27 -14.10 4.56
CA SER A 232 17.41 -14.99 5.73
C SER A 232 16.06 -15.14 6.41
N ASN A 233 15.79 -16.32 6.97
CA ASN A 233 14.65 -16.58 7.85
C ASN A 233 13.29 -16.13 7.23
N ARG A 234 12.53 -15.28 7.94
CA ARG A 234 11.19 -14.80 7.52
C ARG A 234 11.24 -13.41 6.87
N ALA A 235 12.42 -12.94 6.45
CA ALA A 235 12.61 -11.60 5.89
C ALA A 235 11.72 -11.31 4.66
N ALA A 236 11.27 -12.34 3.95
CA ALA A 236 10.42 -12.20 2.77
C ALA A 236 9.03 -11.63 3.06
N ASP A 237 8.50 -11.96 4.24
CA ASP A 237 7.14 -11.62 4.63
C ASP A 237 7.10 -10.30 5.42
N LEU A 238 8.24 -9.63 5.56
CA LEU A 238 8.32 -8.33 6.22
C LEU A 238 7.49 -7.30 5.44
N PRO A 239 6.49 -6.66 6.09
CA PRO A 239 5.65 -5.65 5.45
C PRO A 239 6.40 -4.31 5.42
N LEU A 240 6.65 -3.79 4.21
CA LEU A 240 7.39 -2.55 4.01
C LEU A 240 6.46 -1.35 3.79
N ALA A 241 5.43 -1.52 2.97
CA ALA A 241 4.53 -0.44 2.56
C ALA A 241 3.09 -0.93 2.49
N ARG A 242 2.12 -0.02 2.58
CA ARG A 242 0.71 -0.31 2.30
C ARG A 242 0.52 -0.40 0.80
N ASN A 243 -0.36 -1.30 0.37
CA ASN A 243 -0.75 -1.40 -1.03
C ASN A 243 -1.79 -0.32 -1.36
N ILE A 244 -1.33 0.89 -1.68
CA ILE A 244 -2.20 2.06 -1.89
C ILE A 244 -3.21 1.91 -3.03
N ARG A 245 -3.02 0.96 -3.96
CA ARG A 245 -3.99 0.69 -5.03
C ARG A 245 -5.35 0.33 -4.46
N ILE A 246 -5.34 -0.42 -3.37
CA ILE A 246 -6.54 -0.88 -2.71
C ILE A 246 -7.29 0.32 -2.10
N TRP A 247 -6.56 1.21 -1.43
CA TRP A 247 -7.08 2.43 -0.79
C TRP A 247 -7.58 3.50 -1.78
N ARG A 248 -7.16 3.43 -3.05
CA ARG A 248 -7.58 4.37 -4.11
C ARG A 248 -8.79 3.89 -4.92
N ARG A 249 -9.34 2.70 -4.66
CA ARG A 249 -10.49 2.21 -5.41
C ARG A 249 -11.75 2.92 -4.92
N ASP A 250 -12.30 3.84 -5.71
CA ASP A 250 -13.62 4.41 -5.40
C ASP A 250 -14.67 3.29 -5.50
N LEU A 251 -15.20 2.89 -4.34
CA LEU A 251 -16.20 1.85 -4.22
C LEU A 251 -17.61 2.44 -4.21
N THR A 252 -17.79 3.76 -4.32
CA THR A 252 -19.09 4.42 -4.33
C THR A 252 -20.01 3.82 -5.40
N GLY A 253 -21.20 3.40 -4.96
CA GLY A 253 -22.17 2.71 -5.81
C GLY A 253 -21.80 1.27 -6.18
N SER A 254 -20.82 0.68 -5.52
CA SER A 254 -20.55 -0.77 -5.58
C SER A 254 -21.44 -1.52 -4.59
N VAL A 255 -21.80 -2.74 -4.95
CA VAL A 255 -22.52 -3.66 -4.08
C VAL A 255 -21.52 -4.67 -3.55
N LEU A 256 -21.46 -4.83 -2.24
CA LEU A 256 -20.58 -5.78 -1.58
C LEU A 256 -21.39 -6.90 -0.93
N GLU A 257 -20.86 -8.10 -0.93
CA GLU A 257 -21.49 -9.27 -0.33
C GLU A 257 -20.58 -9.93 0.68
N ALA A 258 -21.12 -10.19 1.87
CA ALA A 258 -20.46 -11.01 2.88
C ALA A 258 -21.01 -12.43 2.85
N ALA A 259 -20.11 -13.40 3.05
CA ALA A 259 -20.48 -14.81 3.15
C ALA A 259 -21.33 -15.08 4.42
N LYS A 260 -22.08 -16.19 4.39
CA LYS A 260 -23.01 -16.55 5.48
C LYS A 260 -22.29 -17.09 6.73
N ASP A 261 -21.04 -17.47 6.60
CA ASP A 261 -20.17 -18.02 7.63
C ASP A 261 -19.26 -16.96 8.28
N VAL A 262 -19.31 -15.70 7.82
CA VAL A 262 -18.62 -14.57 8.47
C VAL A 262 -19.01 -14.49 9.95
N THR A 263 -18.00 -14.37 10.81
CA THR A 263 -18.17 -14.34 12.27
C THR A 263 -18.83 -13.07 12.77
N ASP A 264 -18.50 -11.92 12.18
CA ASP A 264 -19.14 -10.63 12.48
C ASP A 264 -20.64 -10.70 12.20
N ARG A 265 -21.44 -10.54 13.25
CA ARG A 265 -22.91 -10.59 13.19
C ARG A 265 -23.49 -9.47 12.34
N GLU A 266 -22.84 -8.31 12.29
CA GLU A 266 -23.30 -7.19 11.47
C GLU A 266 -23.06 -7.45 9.98
N LEU A 267 -22.04 -8.21 9.61
CA LEU A 267 -21.73 -8.48 8.21
C LEU A 267 -22.28 -9.82 7.72
N ARG A 268 -22.57 -10.78 8.61
CA ARG A 268 -22.99 -12.13 8.21
C ARG A 268 -24.13 -12.15 7.21
N GLY A 269 -23.86 -12.63 5.99
CA GLY A 269 -24.83 -12.70 4.90
C GLY A 269 -25.36 -11.34 4.43
N ALA A 270 -24.69 -10.24 4.78
CA ALA A 270 -25.10 -8.89 4.42
C ALA A 270 -24.79 -8.60 2.95
N ARG A 271 -25.74 -7.96 2.27
CA ARG A 271 -25.51 -7.30 0.98
C ARG A 271 -25.49 -5.80 1.22
N LEU A 272 -24.39 -5.14 0.92
CA LEU A 272 -24.12 -3.75 1.26
C LEU A 272 -24.08 -2.89 0.00
N LEU A 273 -24.64 -1.68 0.05
CA LEU A 273 -24.37 -0.64 -0.94
C LEU A 273 -23.43 0.39 -0.32
N VAL A 274 -22.33 0.69 -1.02
CA VAL A 274 -21.43 1.78 -0.64
C VAL A 274 -22.02 3.10 -1.12
N LEU A 275 -22.36 3.99 -0.19
CA LEU A 275 -22.95 5.30 -0.46
C LEU A 275 -21.90 6.38 -0.71
N ARG A 276 -20.75 6.26 -0.05
CA ARG A 276 -19.59 7.15 -0.18
C ARG A 276 -18.33 6.36 0.12
N HIS A 277 -17.29 6.54 -0.69
CA HIS A 277 -15.96 6.05 -0.41
C HIS A 277 -14.91 7.09 -0.77
N ASN A 278 -14.15 7.56 0.21
CA ASN A 278 -13.07 8.52 0.00
C ASN A 278 -11.97 8.36 1.07
N ASP A 279 -10.98 9.24 1.02
CA ASP A 279 -9.86 9.36 1.96
C ASP A 279 -10.27 9.52 3.43
N THR A 280 -11.47 10.02 3.72
CA THR A 280 -12.02 10.13 5.08
C THR A 280 -12.71 8.84 5.57
N GLY A 281 -12.84 7.84 4.70
CA GLY A 281 -13.48 6.55 4.99
C GLY A 281 -14.69 6.26 4.12
N ALA A 282 -15.47 5.26 4.53
CA ALA A 282 -16.61 4.76 3.78
C ALA A 282 -17.91 4.82 4.57
N ILE A 283 -19.01 5.05 3.87
CA ILE A 283 -20.38 4.92 4.41
C ILE A 283 -21.17 4.00 3.50
N GLY A 284 -21.96 3.11 4.08
CA GLY A 284 -22.78 2.15 3.34
C GLY A 284 -24.04 1.77 4.10
N VAL A 285 -24.97 1.11 3.42
CA VAL A 285 -26.19 0.55 4.03
C VAL A 285 -26.37 -0.90 3.66
N ARG A 286 -26.96 -1.68 4.57
CA ARG A 286 -27.36 -3.06 4.30
C ARG A 286 -28.70 -3.12 3.56
N LEU A 287 -28.68 -3.76 2.40
CA LEU A 287 -29.81 -3.80 1.45
C LEU A 287 -30.85 -4.87 1.77
N ASN A 288 -30.45 -5.96 2.45
CA ASN A 288 -31.20 -7.22 2.54
C ASN A 288 -31.70 -7.54 3.96
N ARG A 289 -31.98 -6.52 4.77
CA ARG A 289 -32.49 -6.70 6.13
C ARG A 289 -33.73 -5.84 6.39
N PRO A 290 -34.93 -6.36 6.07
CA PRO A 290 -36.17 -5.66 6.37
C PRO A 290 -36.37 -5.43 7.88
N SER A 291 -36.92 -4.28 8.26
CA SER A 291 -37.10 -3.82 9.64
C SER A 291 -38.55 -3.37 9.89
N ASP A 292 -38.76 -2.32 10.66
CA ASP A 292 -40.09 -1.89 11.13
C ASP A 292 -41.03 -1.48 9.98
N PRO A 293 -42.35 -1.46 10.23
CA PRO A 293 -43.31 -0.88 9.30
C PRO A 293 -43.00 0.60 8.99
N LEU A 294 -43.45 1.08 7.82
CA LEU A 294 -43.32 2.49 7.47
C LEU A 294 -44.16 3.37 8.43
N PRO A 295 -43.58 4.43 9.01
CA PRO A 295 -44.34 5.36 9.85
C PRO A 295 -45.30 6.20 8.99
N GLU A 296 -46.33 6.76 9.63
CA GLU A 296 -47.35 7.56 8.94
C GLU A 296 -46.78 8.81 8.24
N SER A 297 -45.68 9.36 8.75
CA SER A 297 -44.94 10.47 8.13
C SER A 297 -44.48 10.16 6.69
N MET A 298 -44.41 8.88 6.30
CA MET A 298 -44.01 8.44 4.96
C MET A 298 -45.19 8.21 4.01
N ASN A 299 -46.43 8.52 4.42
CA ASN A 299 -47.63 8.32 3.59
C ASN A 299 -47.54 8.99 2.21
N GLY A 300 -46.98 10.19 2.13
CA GLY A 300 -46.79 10.91 0.86
C GLY A 300 -45.80 10.24 -0.12
N TRP A 301 -44.95 9.35 0.39
CA TRP A 301 -43.93 8.63 -0.38
C TRP A 301 -44.31 7.18 -0.71
N ARG A 302 -45.32 6.62 -0.03
CA ARG A 302 -45.79 5.23 -0.22
C ARG A 302 -46.01 4.80 -1.69
N PRO A 303 -46.46 5.65 -2.63
CA PRO A 303 -46.57 5.26 -4.03
C PRO A 303 -45.23 5.01 -4.74
N LYS A 304 -44.13 5.58 -4.23
CA LYS A 304 -42.78 5.48 -4.80
C LYS A 304 -41.92 4.41 -4.14
N ILE A 305 -42.31 3.94 -2.96
CA ILE A 305 -41.54 2.95 -2.20
C ILE A 305 -41.69 1.57 -2.86
N SER A 306 -40.56 0.99 -3.25
CA SER A 306 -40.47 -0.33 -3.87
C SER A 306 -40.78 -1.43 -2.85
N GLU A 307 -41.42 -2.52 -3.28
CA GLU A 307 -41.74 -3.65 -2.40
C GLU A 307 -40.48 -4.35 -1.85
N PRO A 308 -40.49 -4.84 -0.60
CA PRO A 308 -41.55 -4.70 0.39
C PRO A 308 -41.62 -3.27 0.95
N LYS A 309 -42.84 -2.71 1.07
CA LYS A 309 -43.09 -1.34 1.59
C LYS A 309 -42.88 -1.21 3.11
N ARG A 310 -41.63 -1.33 3.55
CA ARG A 310 -41.17 -1.30 4.94
C ARG A 310 -39.86 -0.53 5.06
N LEU A 311 -39.46 -0.22 6.29
CA LEU A 311 -38.11 0.24 6.58
C LEU A 311 -37.12 -0.93 6.45
N PHE A 312 -35.88 -0.61 6.13
CA PHE A 312 -34.76 -1.54 6.12
C PHE A 312 -33.74 -1.14 7.18
N ASP A 313 -33.13 -2.12 7.83
CA ASP A 313 -32.02 -1.91 8.76
C ASP A 313 -30.75 -1.66 7.96
N GLY A 314 -30.35 -0.39 7.83
CA GLY A 314 -29.17 0.03 7.08
C GLY A 314 -27.87 -0.16 7.86
N GLY A 315 -27.93 -0.16 9.19
CA GLY A 315 -26.79 -0.36 10.08
C GLY A 315 -26.98 0.23 11.48
N PRO A 316 -25.97 0.06 12.36
CA PRO A 316 -26.09 0.39 13.78
C PRO A 316 -25.90 1.88 14.11
N ILE A 317 -25.36 2.69 13.20
CA ILE A 317 -25.04 4.10 13.45
C ILE A 317 -26.23 4.99 13.05
N ALA A 318 -26.48 6.07 13.79
CA ALA A 318 -27.52 7.10 13.52
C ALA A 318 -28.93 6.51 13.31
N ARG A 319 -29.38 5.76 14.33
CA ARG A 319 -30.67 5.03 14.33
C ARG A 319 -31.91 5.92 14.42
N ASP A 320 -31.73 7.20 14.70
CA ASP A 320 -32.75 8.24 14.80
C ASP A 320 -33.01 8.97 13.47
N ALA A 321 -32.26 8.64 12.42
CA ALA A 321 -32.38 9.23 11.09
C ALA A 321 -32.73 8.20 10.01
N PHE A 322 -33.39 8.69 8.95
CA PHE A 322 -33.72 7.90 7.76
C PHE A 322 -32.79 8.25 6.59
N ILE A 323 -32.35 7.22 5.87
CA ILE A 323 -31.66 7.35 4.60
C ILE A 323 -32.60 6.86 3.50
N ALA A 324 -33.07 7.77 2.64
CA ALA A 324 -33.88 7.41 1.49
C ALA A 324 -33.03 7.30 0.24
N LEU A 325 -32.85 6.08 -0.24
CA LEU A 325 -32.24 5.83 -1.55
C LEU A 325 -33.32 5.87 -2.62
N VAL A 326 -33.02 6.59 -3.69
CA VAL A 326 -33.95 6.80 -4.79
C VAL A 326 -33.29 6.54 -6.13
N ARG A 327 -34.10 6.05 -7.07
CA ARG A 327 -33.76 6.06 -8.49
C ARG A 327 -34.54 7.18 -9.17
N ILE A 328 -33.84 8.11 -9.79
CA ILE A 328 -34.46 9.16 -10.61
C ILE A 328 -34.88 8.56 -11.96
N LYS A 329 -36.02 9.02 -12.49
CA LYS A 329 -36.51 8.62 -13.81
C LYS A 329 -35.49 8.96 -14.89
N THR A 330 -35.34 8.07 -15.87
CA THR A 330 -34.48 8.32 -17.03
C THR A 330 -35.00 9.52 -17.83
N GLY A 331 -34.09 10.38 -18.30
CA GLY A 331 -34.45 11.57 -19.09
C GLY A 331 -34.99 12.75 -18.27
N VAL A 332 -35.02 12.64 -16.93
CA VAL A 332 -35.37 13.74 -16.03
C VAL A 332 -34.09 14.25 -15.36
N ASP A 333 -34.00 15.57 -15.22
CA ASP A 333 -32.91 16.22 -14.48
C ASP A 333 -32.95 15.85 -13.00
N ASP A 334 -31.78 15.89 -12.36
CA ASP A 334 -31.66 15.55 -10.96
C ASP A 334 -32.36 16.62 -10.11
N PRO A 335 -33.28 16.24 -9.21
CA PRO A 335 -34.02 17.21 -8.43
C PRO A 335 -33.12 17.90 -7.40
N ILE A 336 -33.53 19.10 -6.96
CA ILE A 336 -32.82 19.85 -5.90
C ILE A 336 -32.67 18.98 -4.64
N ARG A 337 -31.48 19.01 -4.03
CA ARG A 337 -31.08 18.19 -2.85
C ARG A 337 -30.91 16.69 -3.12
N PHE A 338 -30.90 16.27 -4.39
CA PHE A 338 -30.41 14.94 -4.75
C PHE A 338 -28.90 14.84 -4.53
N THR A 339 -28.48 13.83 -3.77
CA THR A 339 -27.05 13.51 -3.61
C THR A 339 -26.75 12.27 -4.46
N PRO A 340 -26.05 12.41 -5.60
CA PRO A 340 -25.79 11.29 -6.49
C PRO A 340 -24.84 10.27 -5.85
N ILE A 341 -25.08 8.98 -6.11
CA ILE A 341 -24.19 7.86 -5.75
C ILE A 341 -23.59 7.27 -7.01
N LYS A 342 -24.44 6.78 -7.94
CA LYS A 342 -23.98 6.23 -9.22
C LYS A 342 -25.09 6.26 -10.27
N GLY A 343 -24.83 6.92 -11.40
CA GLY A 343 -25.85 7.15 -12.42
C GLY A 343 -27.05 7.90 -11.83
N LYS A 344 -28.27 7.38 -12.03
CA LYS A 344 -29.51 7.96 -11.50
C LYS A 344 -29.89 7.43 -10.10
N LEU A 345 -29.00 6.68 -9.44
CA LEU A 345 -29.15 6.28 -8.04
C LEU A 345 -28.49 7.32 -7.14
N GLY A 346 -29.21 7.74 -6.11
CA GLY A 346 -28.69 8.67 -5.09
C GLY A 346 -29.57 8.68 -3.85
N SER A 347 -29.33 9.63 -2.96
CA SER A 347 -30.15 9.85 -1.78
C SER A 347 -30.92 11.18 -1.85
N LEU A 348 -32.07 11.21 -1.17
CA LEU A 348 -32.87 12.42 -0.98
C LEU A 348 -33.23 12.61 0.49
N PRO A 349 -33.29 13.86 0.99
CA PRO A 349 -33.92 14.15 2.26
C PRO A 349 -35.42 13.88 2.18
N LEU A 350 -36.00 13.30 3.24
CA LEU A 350 -37.42 12.95 3.29
C LEU A 350 -38.34 14.12 3.68
N THR A 351 -37.79 15.16 4.30
CA THR A 351 -38.52 16.36 4.76
C THR A 351 -38.90 17.26 3.58
N ASP A 352 -40.14 17.76 3.60
CA ASP A 352 -40.66 18.81 2.70
C ASP A 352 -40.35 18.63 1.21
N ALA A 353 -40.37 17.39 0.72
CA ALA A 353 -40.23 17.14 -0.69
C ALA A 353 -41.46 17.64 -1.44
N GLN A 354 -41.28 18.75 -2.15
CA GLN A 354 -42.26 19.34 -3.04
C GLN A 354 -42.80 18.27 -4.01
N PRO A 355 -44.08 18.36 -4.43
CA PRO A 355 -44.67 17.39 -5.37
C PRO A 355 -43.81 17.13 -6.62
N SER A 356 -43.16 18.18 -7.14
CA SER A 356 -42.22 18.10 -8.27
C SER A 356 -41.06 17.13 -8.04
N VAL A 357 -40.46 17.13 -6.84
CA VAL A 357 -39.38 16.19 -6.48
C VAL A 357 -39.89 14.75 -6.48
N ARG A 358 -41.10 14.51 -5.94
CA ARG A 358 -41.69 13.17 -5.90
C ARG A 358 -41.98 12.63 -7.29
N GLU A 359 -42.34 13.50 -8.23
CA GLU A 359 -42.60 13.13 -9.61
C GLU A 359 -41.35 12.65 -10.35
N CYS A 360 -40.16 13.17 -10.01
CA CYS A 360 -38.88 12.74 -10.56
C CYS A 360 -38.47 11.33 -10.11
N VAL A 361 -38.95 10.87 -8.95
CA VAL A 361 -38.59 9.57 -8.37
C VAL A 361 -39.32 8.43 -9.08
N ALA A 362 -38.54 7.44 -9.54
CA ALA A 362 -39.02 6.19 -10.11
C ALA A 362 -39.20 5.11 -9.03
N ASP A 363 -38.18 4.92 -8.20
CA ASP A 363 -38.15 3.95 -7.10
C ASP A 363 -37.57 4.58 -5.84
N MET A 364 -38.00 4.10 -4.69
CA MET A 364 -37.50 4.52 -3.38
C MET A 364 -37.39 3.34 -2.42
N ARG A 365 -36.34 3.32 -1.59
CA ARG A 365 -36.20 2.43 -0.45
C ARG A 365 -35.62 3.21 0.73
N ILE A 366 -36.15 2.96 1.92
CA ILE A 366 -35.86 3.74 3.11
C ILE A 366 -35.14 2.85 4.12
N PHE A 367 -34.00 3.34 4.61
CA PHE A 367 -33.14 2.68 5.58
C PHE A 367 -33.12 3.47 6.88
N VAL A 368 -32.98 2.75 8.00
CA VAL A 368 -32.68 3.32 9.31
C VAL A 368 -31.23 3.02 9.62
N GLY A 369 -30.48 4.07 9.94
CA GLY A 369 -29.05 3.99 10.22
C GLY A 369 -28.17 3.55 9.04
N TYR A 370 -26.87 3.46 9.31
CA TYR A 370 -25.85 3.09 8.33
C TYR A 370 -24.66 2.36 8.96
N LEU A 371 -23.81 1.82 8.10
CA LEU A 371 -22.49 1.27 8.43
C LEU A 371 -21.41 2.28 8.03
N GLY A 372 -20.45 2.49 8.92
CA GLY A 372 -19.34 3.40 8.71
C GLY A 372 -18.02 2.69 8.89
N TRP A 373 -17.06 3.01 8.03
CA TRP A 373 -15.70 2.52 8.12
C TRP A 373 -14.74 3.71 8.15
N ALA A 374 -13.75 3.63 9.04
CA ALA A 374 -12.59 4.50 8.98
C ALA A 374 -11.86 4.34 7.62
N PRO A 375 -10.96 5.27 7.25
CA PRO A 375 -10.12 5.11 6.05
C PRO A 375 -9.53 3.70 5.94
N GLY A 376 -9.75 3.03 4.80
CA GLY A 376 -9.29 1.65 4.52
C GLY A 376 -10.01 0.51 5.19
N GLY A 377 -11.00 0.81 6.04
CA GLY A 377 -11.71 -0.23 6.78
C GLY A 377 -12.51 -1.15 5.86
N LEU A 378 -13.07 -0.61 4.78
CA LEU A 378 -13.86 -1.37 3.83
C LEU A 378 -12.98 -2.28 2.97
N GLU A 379 -11.85 -1.75 2.54
CA GLU A 379 -10.85 -2.41 1.76
C GLU A 379 -10.22 -3.58 2.50
N ARG A 380 -9.93 -3.42 3.79
CA ARG A 380 -9.43 -4.50 4.63
C ARG A 380 -10.38 -5.69 4.64
N LEU A 381 -11.69 -5.44 4.75
CA LEU A 381 -12.70 -6.49 4.69
C LEU A 381 -12.76 -7.16 3.32
N ILE A 382 -12.50 -6.42 2.23
CA ILE A 382 -12.43 -7.00 0.89
C ILE A 382 -11.19 -7.88 0.74
N ASN A 383 -10.06 -7.41 1.25
CA ASN A 383 -8.79 -8.12 1.18
C ASN A 383 -8.75 -9.38 2.04
N ASP A 384 -9.42 -9.34 3.19
CA ASP A 384 -9.55 -10.49 4.10
C ASP A 384 -10.64 -11.47 3.63
N ASP A 385 -11.14 -11.34 2.40
CA ASP A 385 -12.23 -12.13 1.79
C ASP A 385 -13.54 -12.13 2.60
N VAL A 386 -13.70 -11.19 3.53
CA VAL A 386 -14.93 -11.00 4.33
C VAL A 386 -16.03 -10.40 3.47
N LEU A 387 -15.67 -9.49 2.56
CA LEU A 387 -16.55 -8.86 1.58
C LEU A 387 -16.04 -9.10 0.16
N THR A 388 -16.95 -9.32 -0.77
CA THR A 388 -16.64 -9.43 -2.20
C THR A 388 -17.43 -8.39 -2.98
N VAL A 389 -16.84 -7.83 -4.04
CA VAL A 389 -17.56 -6.91 -4.93
C VAL A 389 -18.46 -7.74 -5.84
N ALA A 390 -19.77 -7.56 -5.70
CA ALA A 390 -20.75 -8.28 -6.51
C ALA A 390 -20.81 -7.72 -7.94
N ASP A 391 -20.95 -8.62 -8.92
CA ASP A 391 -21.26 -8.26 -10.31
C ASP A 391 -22.76 -7.99 -10.49
N LEU A 392 -23.27 -6.98 -9.78
CA LEU A 392 -24.67 -6.59 -9.79
C LEU A 392 -24.82 -5.07 -9.80
N PRO A 393 -25.59 -4.47 -10.73
CA PRO A 393 -25.81 -3.03 -10.74
C PRO A 393 -26.49 -2.54 -9.45
N ALA A 394 -25.97 -1.46 -8.87
CA ALA A 394 -26.50 -0.89 -7.62
C ALA A 394 -28.02 -0.60 -7.63
N PRO A 395 -28.63 -0.03 -8.69
CA PRO A 395 -30.08 0.17 -8.70
C PRO A 395 -30.85 -1.14 -8.61
N ARG A 396 -30.36 -2.19 -9.30
CA ARG A 396 -30.99 -3.52 -9.29
C ARG A 396 -30.90 -4.15 -7.90
N ALA A 397 -29.74 -4.07 -7.25
CA ALA A 397 -29.54 -4.57 -5.89
C ALA A 397 -30.37 -3.80 -4.85
N THR A 398 -30.49 -2.48 -5.02
CA THR A 398 -31.15 -1.59 -4.06
C THR A 398 -32.66 -1.78 -4.06
N PHE A 399 -33.27 -1.96 -5.23
CA PHE A 399 -34.74 -2.03 -5.37
C PHE A 399 -35.24 -3.43 -5.74
N THR A 400 -34.43 -4.48 -5.55
CA THR A 400 -34.88 -5.86 -5.73
C THR A 400 -36.08 -6.14 -4.84
N ARG A 401 -37.10 -6.77 -5.42
CA ARG A 401 -38.15 -7.46 -4.67
C ARG A 401 -37.50 -8.71 -4.11
N GLU A 402 -37.20 -8.73 -2.82
CA GLU A 402 -36.95 -10.02 -2.18
C GLU A 402 -38.24 -10.83 -2.29
N SER A 403 -38.17 -12.00 -2.92
CA SER A 403 -39.16 -13.05 -2.70
C SER A 403 -39.18 -13.26 -1.19
N ALA A 404 -40.32 -13.01 -0.53
CA ALA A 404 -40.46 -13.45 0.85
C ALA A 404 -40.09 -14.94 0.93
N PRO A 405 -39.36 -15.38 1.98
CA PRO A 405 -38.95 -16.77 2.12
C PRO A 405 -40.14 -17.73 2.09
#